data_AF-A0A392PQS1-F1
#
_entry.id   AF-A0A392PQS1-F1
#
_cell.length_a   1.000
_cell.length_b   1.000
_cell.length_c   1.000
_cell.angle_alpha   90.00
_cell.angle_beta   90.00
_cell.angle_gamma   90.00
#
_symmetry.space_group_name_H-M   'P 1'
#
loop_
_entity.id
_entity.type
_entity.pdbx_description
1 polymer ?
#
loop_
_entity_poly.entity_id
_entity_poly.type
_entity_poly.pdbx_seq_one_letter_code
_entity_poly.pdbx_strand_id
1 'polypeptide(L)' 'MKLPRNGDVQFTHANISYAQRELGYKPVTDLQTGLKKFVRWYLNYYAGGKKAVE' A
#
# COMPACT_ATOMS: atom_id res chain seq x y z
N MET A 1 -27.46 9.70 -6.80
CA MET A 1 -26.13 9.11 -6.52
C MET A 1 -25.11 9.85 -7.36
N LYS A 2 -24.06 10.43 -6.77
CA LYS A 2 -23.01 11.12 -7.54
C LYS A 2 -22.20 10.04 -8.28
N LEU A 3 -22.13 10.11 -9.60
CA LEU A 3 -21.36 9.15 -10.39
C LEU A 3 -19.87 9.23 -9.99
N PRO A 4 -19.15 8.10 -9.94
CA PRO A 4 -17.70 8.10 -9.76
C PRO A 4 -17.03 8.93 -10.87
N ARG A 5 -15.82 9.45 -10.63
CA ARG A 5 -15.09 10.11 -11.72
C ARG A 5 -14.85 9.08 -12.83
N ASN A 6 -14.82 9.52 -14.08
CA ASN A 6 -14.54 8.61 -15.20
C ASN A 6 -13.25 7.83 -14.92
N GLY A 7 -13.35 6.50 -14.85
CA GLY A 7 -12.24 5.59 -14.54
C GLY A 7 -12.19 5.06 -13.10
N ASP A 8 -12.99 5.60 -12.17
CA ASP A 8 -13.06 5.11 -10.80
C ASP A 8 -13.81 3.77 -10.73
N VAL A 9 -13.21 2.78 -10.08
CA VAL A 9 -13.85 1.51 -9.73
C VAL A 9 -14.20 1.53 -8.25
N GLN A 10 -15.46 1.24 -7.91
CA GLN A 10 -15.94 1.34 -6.52
C GLN A 10 -15.20 0.40 -5.57
N PHE A 11 -14.94 -0.84 -6.01
CA PHE A 11 -14.23 -1.84 -5.21
C PHE A 11 -13.42 -2.77 -6.12
N THR A 12 -12.21 -3.14 -5.68
CA THR A 12 -11.39 -4.16 -6.33
C THR A 12 -10.82 -5.09 -5.27
N HIS A 13 -10.88 -6.40 -5.53
CA HIS A 13 -10.38 -7.43 -4.63
C HIS A 13 -9.63 -8.49 -5.43
N ALA A 14 -8.42 -8.82 -5.01
CA ALA A 14 -7.61 -9.86 -5.62
C ALA A 14 -7.90 -11.22 -4.97
N ASN A 15 -8.20 -12.23 -5.79
CA ASN A 15 -8.17 -13.62 -5.33
C ASN A 15 -6.73 -14.12 -5.34
N ILE A 16 -6.21 -14.48 -4.16
CA ILE A 16 -4.81 -14.90 -3.97
C ILE A 16 -4.63 -16.41 -3.82
N SER A 17 -5.68 -17.22 -4.03
CA SER A 17 -5.62 -18.67 -3.85
C SER A 17 -4.57 -19.35 -4.73
N TYR A 18 -4.33 -18.82 -5.94
CA TYR A 18 -3.29 -19.36 -6.83
C TYR A 18 -1.88 -19.11 -6.26
N ALA A 19 -1.57 -17.88 -5.85
CA ALA A 19 -0.29 -17.54 -5.24
C ALA A 19 -0.05 -18.27 -3.91
N GLN A 20 -1.12 -18.49 -3.12
CA GLN A 20 -1.06 -19.31 -1.92
C GLN A 20 -0.62 -20.75 -2.21
N ARG A 21 -1.19 -21.37 -3.26
CA ARG A 21 -0.90 -22.77 -3.61
C ARG A 21 0.47 -22.95 -4.26
N GLU A 22 0.80 -22.11 -5.24
CA GLU A 22 2.02 -22.29 -6.04
C GLU A 22 3.28 -21.74 -5.35
N LEU A 23 3.13 -20.66 -4.56
CA LEU A 23 4.26 -19.94 -3.97
C LEU A 23 4.29 -19.98 -2.44
N GLY A 24 3.27 -20.58 -1.81
CA GLY A 24 3.12 -20.53 -0.36
C GLY A 24 2.88 -19.12 0.18
N TYR A 25 2.42 -18.18 -0.67
CA TYR A 25 2.26 -16.78 -0.29
C TYR A 25 1.24 -16.62 0.84
N LYS A 26 1.66 -16.07 1.98
CA LYS A 26 0.83 -15.88 3.18
C LYS A 26 0.99 -14.45 3.70
N PRO A 27 0.16 -13.49 3.27
CA PRO A 27 0.24 -12.12 3.79
C PRO A 27 -0.14 -12.09 5.27
N VAL A 28 0.75 -11.56 6.10
CA VAL A 28 0.56 -11.43 7.56
C VAL A 28 0.46 -9.98 8.04
N THR A 29 0.71 -9.02 7.14
CA THR A 29 0.60 -7.59 7.46
C THR A 29 -0.79 -7.10 7.09
N ASP A 30 -1.58 -6.71 8.08
CA ASP A 30 -2.87 -6.06 7.87
C ASP A 30 -2.69 -4.61 7.35
N LEU A 31 -3.78 -4.03 6.84
CA LEU A 31 -3.77 -2.70 6.26
C LEU A 31 -3.29 -1.62 7.23
N GLN A 32 -3.74 -1.63 8.49
CA GLN A 32 -3.39 -0.59 9.46
C GLN A 32 -1.90 -0.65 9.79
N THR A 33 -1.37 -1.87 10.00
CA THR A 33 0.05 -2.09 10.25
C THR A 33 0.89 -1.65 9.05
N GLY A 34 0.48 -2.00 7.83
CA GLY A 34 1.16 -1.61 6.60
C GLY A 34 1.21 -0.09 6.43
N LEU A 35 0.07 0.59 6.60
CA LEU A 35 -0.02 2.05 6.48
C LEU A 35 0.87 2.78 7.49
N LYS A 36 0.89 2.35 8.75
CA LYS A 36 1.77 2.94 9.79
C LYS A 36 3.25 2.81 9.42
N LYS A 37 3.67 1.63 8.94
CA LYS A 37 5.05 1.38 8.48
C LYS A 37 5.40 2.27 7.28
N PHE A 38 4.49 2.36 6.31
CA PHE A 38 4.67 3.18 5.12
C PHE A 38 4.85 4.67 5.45
N VAL A 39 3.95 5.24 6.26
CA VAL A 39 4.03 6.67 6.65
C VAL A 39 5.32 6.97 7.40
N ARG A 40 5.75 6.09 8.31
CA ARG A 40 7.02 6.23 9.01
C ARG A 40 8.20 6.26 8.05
N TRP A 41 8.25 5.32 7.10
CA TRP A 41 9.29 5.30 6.07
C TRP A 41 9.27 6.58 5.24
N TYR A 42 8.09 7.01 4.76
CA TYR A 42 7.93 8.19 3.92
C TYR A 42 8.44 9.45 4.61
N LEU A 43 8.02 9.67 5.86
CA LEU A 43 8.47 10.83 6.65
C LEU A 43 9.98 10.80 6.87
N ASN A 44 10.56 9.65 7.21
CA ASN A 44 12.00 9.53 7.41
C ASN A 44 12.78 9.82 6.11
N TYR A 45 12.32 9.28 4.98
CA TYR A 45 12.97 9.45 3.68
C TYR A 45 13.03 10.93 3.27
N TYR A 46 11.91 11.66 3.39
CA TYR A 46 11.85 13.07 3.00
C TYR A 46 12.32 14.05 4.08
N ALA A 47 12.26 13.69 5.37
CA ALA A 47 12.83 14.52 6.44
C ALA A 47 14.37 14.53 6.40
N GLY A 48 15.00 13.42 5.99
CA GLY A 48 16.45 13.35 5.75
C GLY A 48 16.94 14.20 4.57
N GLY A 49 16.06 14.46 3.59
CA GLY A 49 16.36 15.30 2.41
C GLY A 49 16.50 16.79 2.70
N LYS A 50 16.12 17.27 3.90
CA LYS A 50 16.38 18.68 4.32
C LYS A 50 17.79 18.91 4.88
N LYS A 51 18.67 17.90 4.87
CA LYS A 51 20.09 18.03 5.28
C LYS A 51 21.10 17.74 4.18
N ALA A 52 20.66 17.59 2.92
CA ALA A 52 21.55 17.43 1.77
C ALA A 52 21.30 18.55 0.75
N VAL A 53 21.44 19.79 1.20
CA VAL A 53 21.74 20.94 0.33
C VAL A 53 22.80 21.73 1.09
N GLU A 54 24.06 21.35 0.85
CA GLU A 54 25.21 22.26 0.92
C GLU A 54 25.36 22.92 -0.45
#